data_AF-A0A317JZH5-F1
#
_entry.id   AF-A0A317JZH5-F1
#
_cell.length_a   1.000
_cell.length_b   1.000
_cell.length_c   1.000
_cell.angle_alpha   90.00
_cell.angle_beta   90.00
_cell.angle_gamma   90.00
#
_symmetry.space_group_name_H-M   'P 1'
#
loop_
_entity.id
_entity.type
_entity.pdbx_description
1 polymer ?
#
loop_
_entity_poly.entity_id
_entity_poly.type
_entity_poly.pdbx_seq_one_letter_code
_entity_poly.pdbx_strand_id
1 'polypeptide(L)'
;MERVNAGYFEEARDIAWLGFVPVGKASSINAVAGLNPQQMATEIGISAMEPPSAIALVRRRCPGIVIAMGRPGEPDPRQPLRPGGAVLWHYDGTRETAALPPPDPDAAGVVTELAAQRSWGPPAVTLHAAARLREVPVKELLSLLVHPPQSPVRTRMSVWERTVQAWCCLGLLHRGETGLLADIVFGVEDWTTEAAVYALVASAWTDPAQRAGVAALVAERFEKAFTAQQTRPVLIATSLAQLACVTPDLSAATRDAARRMLAEDVLPSAQPQPRRTVWDKLRGR
;
A
#
# COMPACT_ATOMS: atom_id res chain seq x y z
N MET A 1 1.25 33.83 -8.34
CA MET A 1 1.40 32.36 -8.31
C MET A 1 2.35 31.84 -7.24
N GLU A 2 3.33 32.62 -6.74
CA GLU A 2 4.30 32.13 -5.74
C GLU A 2 3.80 32.05 -4.29
N ARG A 3 2.83 32.86 -3.86
CA ARG A 3 2.37 32.86 -2.45
C ARG A 3 1.30 31.81 -2.09
N VAL A 4 0.67 31.17 -3.09
CA VAL A 4 -0.32 30.10 -2.87
C VAL A 4 0.37 28.74 -2.64
N ASN A 5 1.64 28.63 -3.02
CA ASN A 5 2.37 27.37 -2.98
C ASN A 5 2.95 27.05 -1.59
N ALA A 6 3.56 28.01 -0.88
CA ALA A 6 4.30 27.71 0.36
C ALA A 6 3.41 27.11 1.48
N GLY A 7 2.20 27.64 1.69
CA GLY A 7 1.27 27.13 2.70
C GLY A 7 0.70 25.74 2.35
N TYR A 8 0.40 25.50 1.08
CA TYR A 8 -0.05 24.19 0.59
C TYR A 8 1.02 23.11 0.79
N PHE A 9 2.30 23.44 0.56
CA PHE A 9 3.41 22.52 0.80
C PHE A 9 3.63 22.21 2.29
N GLU A 10 3.37 23.15 3.21
CA GLU A 10 3.47 22.89 4.65
C GLU A 10 2.30 22.06 5.17
N GLU A 11 1.06 22.36 4.77
CA GLU A 11 -0.12 21.58 5.17
C GLU A 11 -0.11 20.16 4.60
N ALA A 12 0.44 19.97 3.40
CA ALA A 12 0.55 18.64 2.77
C ALA A 12 1.55 17.71 3.46
N ARG A 13 2.56 18.23 4.19
CA ARG A 13 3.64 17.43 4.78
C ARG A 13 3.16 16.38 5.77
N ASP A 14 2.11 16.70 6.52
CA ASP A 14 1.56 15.82 7.55
C ASP A 14 0.36 14.99 7.04
N ILE A 15 0.05 15.11 5.74
CA ILE A 15 -1.03 14.36 5.10
C ILE A 15 -0.46 13.15 4.38
N ALA A 16 -0.91 11.96 4.77
CA ALA A 16 -0.55 10.71 4.11
C ALA A 16 -0.80 10.80 2.59
N TRP A 17 0.12 10.25 1.82
CA TRP A 17 0.21 10.29 0.36
C TRP A 17 0.50 11.68 -0.27
N LEU A 18 0.23 12.80 0.42
CA LEU A 18 0.62 14.13 -0.06
C LEU A 18 2.03 14.54 0.40
N GLY A 19 2.41 14.19 1.63
CA GLY A 19 3.71 14.53 2.21
C GLY A 19 4.59 13.34 2.56
N PHE A 20 4.00 12.15 2.70
CA PHE A 20 4.73 10.92 2.98
C PHE A 20 3.94 9.67 2.55
N VAL A 21 4.64 8.57 2.27
CA VAL A 21 4.02 7.25 2.09
C VAL A 21 3.71 6.66 3.47
N PRO A 22 2.45 6.31 3.78
CA PRO A 22 2.09 5.79 5.10
C PRO A 22 2.71 4.41 5.35
N VAL A 23 2.92 4.07 6.64
CA VAL A 23 3.44 2.76 7.06
C VAL A 23 2.33 1.70 6.91
N GLY A 24 2.68 0.50 6.44
CA GLY A 24 1.77 -0.63 6.37
C GLY A 24 1.34 -1.15 7.75
N LYS A 25 0.11 -1.64 7.84
CA LYS A 25 -0.51 -2.12 9.09
C LYS A 25 -0.51 -3.64 9.28
N ALA A 26 0.23 -4.37 8.43
CA ALA A 26 0.32 -5.82 8.52
C ALA A 26 0.90 -6.27 9.87
N SER A 27 0.26 -7.26 10.49
CA SER A 27 0.70 -7.84 11.77
C SER A 27 2.03 -8.57 11.60
N SER A 28 2.28 -9.20 10.44
CA SER A 28 3.59 -9.80 10.12
C SER A 28 4.72 -8.77 10.17
N ILE A 29 4.48 -7.57 9.64
CA ILE A 29 5.43 -6.44 9.67
C ILE A 29 5.71 -6.04 11.11
N ASN A 30 4.67 -5.82 11.91
CA ASN A 30 4.83 -5.46 13.32
C ASN A 30 5.56 -6.54 14.13
N ALA A 31 5.29 -7.82 13.85
CA ALA A 31 5.92 -8.95 14.54
C ALA A 31 7.43 -8.99 14.32
N VAL A 32 7.92 -8.62 13.13
CA VAL A 32 9.35 -8.69 12.80
C VAL A 32 10.07 -7.34 12.85
N ALA A 33 9.35 -6.21 12.91
CA ALA A 33 9.91 -4.85 12.84
C ALA A 33 10.91 -4.48 13.96
N GLY A 34 11.05 -5.29 15.00
CA GLY A 34 12.02 -5.09 16.10
C GLY A 34 12.85 -6.32 16.44
N LEU A 35 12.70 -7.43 15.70
CA LEU A 35 13.40 -8.67 16.02
C LEU A 35 14.79 -8.70 15.40
N ASN A 36 15.77 -9.13 16.19
CA ASN A 36 17.04 -9.57 15.63
C ASN A 36 16.82 -10.86 14.82
N PRO A 37 17.35 -11.00 13.59
CA PRO A 37 17.32 -12.25 12.83
C PRO A 37 17.70 -13.50 13.62
N GLN A 38 18.62 -13.40 14.60
CA GLN A 38 19.00 -14.54 15.45
C GLN A 38 17.98 -14.91 16.54
N GLN A 39 16.98 -14.05 16.77
CA GLN A 39 15.92 -14.24 17.80
C GLN A 39 14.55 -14.50 17.17
N MET A 40 14.47 -14.63 15.85
CA MET A 40 13.20 -14.85 15.17
C MET A 40 12.69 -16.27 15.38
N ALA A 41 11.42 -16.37 15.70
CA ALA A 41 10.69 -17.62 15.60
C ALA A 41 10.77 -18.13 14.15
N THR A 42 10.91 -19.45 14.00
CA THR A 42 10.81 -20.11 12.70
C THR A 42 9.39 -20.06 12.14
N GLU A 43 8.39 -19.76 12.98
CA GLU A 43 6.99 -19.70 12.62
C GLU A 43 6.26 -18.53 13.30
N ILE A 44 5.38 -17.85 12.57
CA ILE A 44 4.42 -16.88 13.10
C ILE A 44 3.00 -17.22 12.63
N GLY A 45 2.03 -17.11 13.55
CA GLY A 45 0.61 -17.26 13.26
C GLY A 45 -0.07 -15.90 13.13
N ILE A 46 -0.85 -15.70 12.07
CA ILE A 46 -1.59 -14.47 11.78
C ILE A 46 -3.07 -14.81 11.61
N SER A 47 -3.94 -14.09 12.30
CA SER A 47 -5.37 -14.41 12.37
C SER A 47 -6.17 -14.09 11.10
N ALA A 48 -5.62 -13.25 10.21
CA ALA A 48 -6.25 -12.83 8.96
C ALA A 48 -5.25 -12.90 7.80
N MET A 49 -5.78 -12.91 6.57
CA MET A 49 -4.97 -12.74 5.37
C MET A 49 -4.33 -11.35 5.37
N GLU A 50 -3.08 -11.28 4.92
CA GLU A 50 -2.35 -10.03 4.78
C GLU A 50 -1.96 -9.73 3.34
N PRO A 51 -1.65 -8.46 3.02
CA PRO A 51 -1.13 -8.08 1.71
C PRO A 51 0.04 -8.96 1.29
N PRO A 52 0.02 -9.55 0.08
CA PRO A 52 1.12 -10.40 -0.38
C PRO A 52 2.46 -9.66 -0.44
N SER A 53 2.48 -8.35 -0.69
CA SER A 53 3.69 -7.53 -0.59
C SER A 53 4.28 -7.50 0.83
N ALA A 54 3.44 -7.54 1.87
CA ALA A 54 3.88 -7.59 3.25
C ALA A 54 4.53 -8.94 3.57
N ILE A 55 3.88 -10.03 3.16
CA ILE A 55 4.40 -11.39 3.39
C ILE A 55 5.71 -11.62 2.62
N ALA A 56 5.77 -11.17 1.35
CA ALA A 56 6.98 -11.24 0.55
C ALA A 56 8.13 -10.44 1.17
N LEU A 57 7.86 -9.24 1.71
CA LEU A 57 8.86 -8.46 2.46
C LEU A 57 9.38 -9.23 3.69
N VAL A 58 8.48 -9.79 4.50
CA VAL A 58 8.88 -10.56 5.69
C VAL A 58 9.74 -11.75 5.29
N ARG A 59 9.36 -12.51 4.26
CA ARG A 59 10.15 -13.66 3.78
C ARG A 59 11.52 -13.26 3.23
N ARG A 60 11.64 -12.12 2.55
CA ARG A 60 12.95 -11.59 2.13
C ARG A 60 13.83 -11.21 3.32
N ARG A 61 13.24 -10.60 4.35
CA ARG A 61 13.97 -10.19 5.56
C ARG A 61 14.35 -11.36 6.45
N CYS A 62 13.51 -12.40 6.43
CA CYS A 62 13.54 -13.54 7.33
C CYS A 62 13.48 -14.85 6.51
N PRO A 63 14.55 -15.22 5.77
CA PRO A 63 14.54 -16.43 4.96
C PRO A 63 14.22 -17.66 5.81
N GLY A 64 13.27 -18.48 5.35
CA GLY A 64 12.85 -19.70 6.03
C GLY A 64 11.73 -19.54 7.08
N ILE A 65 11.24 -18.32 7.33
CA ILE A 65 10.08 -18.12 8.20
C ILE A 65 8.82 -18.78 7.62
N VAL A 66 8.12 -19.53 8.47
CA VAL A 66 6.79 -20.07 8.19
C VAL A 66 5.75 -19.06 8.67
N ILE A 67 4.82 -18.70 7.80
CA ILE A 67 3.74 -17.77 8.13
C ILE A 67 2.43 -18.50 7.95
N ALA A 68 1.81 -18.88 9.06
CA ALA A 68 0.51 -19.53 9.08
C ALA A 68 -0.59 -18.46 9.13
N MET A 69 -1.31 -18.29 8.02
CA MET A 69 -2.43 -17.34 7.93
C MET A 69 -3.78 -18.02 8.21
N GLY A 70 -4.66 -17.27 8.85
CA GLY A 70 -6.07 -17.61 8.99
C GLY A 70 -6.76 -17.77 7.64
N ARG A 71 -7.95 -18.38 7.66
CA ARG A 71 -8.75 -18.56 6.44
C ARG A 71 -9.13 -17.20 5.84
N PRO A 72 -9.14 -17.05 4.51
CA PRO A 72 -9.67 -15.86 3.87
C PRO A 72 -11.14 -15.68 4.26
N GLY A 73 -11.52 -14.46 4.64
CA GLY A 73 -12.92 -14.09 4.80
C GLY A 73 -13.53 -13.65 3.46
N GLU A 74 -14.85 -13.55 3.41
CA GLU A 74 -15.58 -13.07 2.22
C GLU A 74 -15.78 -11.55 2.25
N PRO A 75 -15.58 -10.81 1.13
CA PRO A 75 -15.05 -11.30 -0.15
C PRO A 75 -13.56 -11.66 -0.06
N ASP A 76 -13.14 -12.75 -0.71
CA ASP A 76 -11.75 -13.25 -0.65
C ASP A 76 -10.71 -12.20 -1.10
N PRO A 77 -9.76 -11.76 -0.24
CA PRO A 77 -8.78 -10.72 -0.58
C PRO A 77 -7.75 -11.16 -1.63
N ARG A 78 -7.68 -12.46 -1.93
CA ARG A 78 -6.77 -13.04 -2.94
C ARG A 78 -7.34 -12.98 -4.35
N GLN A 79 -8.62 -12.67 -4.48
CA GLN A 79 -9.31 -12.65 -5.76
C GLN A 79 -9.43 -11.21 -6.26
N PRO A 80 -9.26 -10.96 -7.57
CA PRO A 80 -9.49 -9.64 -8.11
C PRO A 80 -10.99 -9.29 -8.02
N LEU A 81 -11.26 -8.02 -7.75
CA LEU A 81 -12.60 -7.45 -7.64
C LEU A 81 -13.28 -7.25 -9.01
N ARG A 82 -12.52 -7.35 -10.10
CA ARG A 82 -12.98 -7.32 -11.49
C ARG A 82 -12.28 -8.42 -12.30
N PRO A 83 -12.96 -9.04 -13.28
CA PRO A 83 -12.33 -10.02 -14.16
C PRO A 83 -11.34 -9.35 -15.13
N GLY A 84 -10.32 -10.10 -15.56
CA GLY A 84 -9.50 -9.74 -16.74
C GLY A 84 -8.31 -8.81 -16.51
N GLY A 85 -7.84 -8.62 -15.27
CA GLY A 85 -6.74 -7.69 -14.95
C GLY A 85 -5.34 -8.30 -14.88
N ALA A 86 -4.35 -7.45 -14.63
CA ALA A 86 -2.96 -7.83 -14.38
C ALA A 86 -2.82 -8.78 -13.20
N VAL A 87 -2.20 -9.93 -13.44
CA VAL A 87 -1.88 -10.91 -12.40
C VAL A 87 -0.51 -10.60 -11.82
N LEU A 88 -0.49 -10.07 -10.59
CA LEU A 88 0.75 -9.80 -9.84
C LEU A 88 1.13 -10.95 -8.91
N TRP A 89 0.14 -11.69 -8.42
CA TRP A 89 0.32 -12.75 -7.43
C TRP A 89 -0.49 -13.99 -7.80
N HIS A 90 0.11 -15.17 -7.67
CA HIS A 90 -0.60 -16.45 -7.67
C HIS A 90 -0.76 -16.95 -6.23
N TYR A 91 -1.78 -17.76 -6.00
CA TYR A 91 -2.05 -18.36 -4.69
C TYR A 91 -2.17 -19.88 -4.79
N ASP A 92 -1.46 -20.59 -3.91
CA ASP A 92 -1.68 -21.99 -3.58
C ASP A 92 -2.15 -22.05 -2.11
N GLY A 93 -3.46 -22.23 -1.91
CA GLY A 93 -4.08 -21.98 -0.61
C GLY A 93 -3.78 -20.55 -0.15
N THR A 94 -3.22 -20.39 1.04
CA THR A 94 -2.85 -19.07 1.58
C THR A 94 -1.46 -18.60 1.14
N ARG A 95 -0.69 -19.43 0.42
CA ARG A 95 0.67 -19.10 0.00
C ARG A 95 0.67 -18.31 -1.29
N GLU A 96 1.21 -17.10 -1.23
CA GLU A 96 1.42 -16.22 -2.37
C GLU A 96 2.76 -16.50 -3.07
N THR A 97 2.77 -16.39 -4.40
CA THR A 97 3.98 -16.36 -5.23
C THR A 97 3.87 -15.23 -6.25
N ALA A 98 4.97 -14.49 -6.46
CA ALA A 98 5.01 -13.43 -7.46
C ALA A 98 4.76 -14.03 -8.85
N ALA A 99 3.88 -13.40 -9.64
CA ALA A 99 3.54 -13.85 -10.99
C ALA A 99 4.57 -13.43 -12.05
N LEU A 100 5.43 -12.47 -11.71
CA LEU A 100 6.47 -11.91 -12.58
C LEU A 100 7.85 -12.33 -12.09
N PRO A 101 8.85 -12.47 -12.99
CA PRO A 101 10.23 -12.68 -12.59
C PRO A 101 10.79 -11.40 -11.92
N PRO A 102 11.93 -11.51 -11.20
CA PRO A 102 12.68 -10.33 -10.76
C PRO A 102 12.99 -9.38 -11.94
N PRO A 103 13.03 -8.06 -11.68
CA PRO A 103 13.29 -7.07 -12.71
C PRO A 103 14.75 -7.08 -13.15
N ASP A 104 14.99 -6.48 -14.30
CA ASP A 104 16.33 -6.12 -14.75
C ASP A 104 17.04 -5.18 -13.73
N PRO A 105 18.33 -5.40 -13.43
CA PRO A 105 19.06 -4.58 -12.46
C PRO A 105 19.14 -3.08 -12.82
N ASP A 106 19.23 -2.73 -14.10
CA ASP A 106 19.31 -1.33 -14.52
C ASP A 106 17.96 -0.64 -14.31
N ALA A 107 16.86 -1.32 -14.67
CA ALA A 107 15.51 -0.84 -14.38
C ALA A 107 15.28 -0.65 -12.86
N ALA A 108 15.74 -1.60 -12.05
CA ALA A 108 15.68 -1.50 -10.60
C ALA A 108 16.53 -0.33 -10.06
N GLY A 109 17.70 -0.08 -10.65
CA GLY A 109 18.58 1.03 -10.30
C GLY A 109 17.91 2.40 -10.49
N VAL A 110 17.25 2.62 -11.62
CA VAL A 110 16.54 3.87 -11.92
C VAL A 110 15.44 4.15 -10.90
N VAL A 111 14.61 3.15 -10.59
CA VAL A 111 13.53 3.31 -9.59
C VAL A 111 14.10 3.48 -8.18
N THR A 112 15.19 2.78 -7.84
CA THR A 112 15.88 2.91 -6.55
C THR A 112 16.41 4.33 -6.35
N GLU A 113 17.03 4.93 -7.37
CA GLU A 113 17.57 6.30 -7.30
C GLU A 113 16.47 7.31 -6.97
N LEU A 114 15.31 7.21 -7.62
CA LEU A 114 14.16 8.08 -7.35
C LEU A 114 13.56 7.82 -5.96
N ALA A 115 13.35 6.55 -5.60
CA ALA A 115 12.75 6.18 -4.33
C ALA A 115 13.64 6.53 -3.12
N ALA A 116 14.96 6.57 -3.29
CA ALA A 116 15.90 6.95 -2.24
C ALA A 116 15.94 8.46 -1.95
N GLN A 117 15.28 9.29 -2.77
CA GLN A 117 15.21 10.73 -2.53
C GLN A 117 14.36 11.01 -1.28
N ARG A 118 14.83 11.95 -0.45
CA ARG A 118 14.30 12.17 0.91
C ARG A 118 12.93 12.85 0.99
N SER A 119 12.40 13.39 -0.11
CA SER A 119 11.15 14.14 -0.10
C SER A 119 10.10 13.47 -0.97
N TRP A 120 9.18 12.74 -0.33
CA TRP A 120 7.88 12.48 -0.94
C TRP A 120 7.14 13.81 -1.03
N GLY A 121 6.97 14.32 -2.25
CA GLY A 121 6.36 15.63 -2.47
C GLY A 121 4.86 15.54 -2.73
N PRO A 122 4.17 16.69 -2.80
CA PRO A 122 2.79 16.73 -3.25
C PRO A 122 2.61 16.10 -4.64
N PRO A 123 1.40 15.59 -4.96
CA PRO A 123 1.19 14.74 -6.12
C PRO A 123 1.70 15.31 -7.45
N ALA A 124 1.53 16.62 -7.69
CA ALA A 124 2.02 17.26 -8.91
C ALA A 124 3.56 17.25 -9.04
N VAL A 125 4.28 17.44 -7.93
CA VAL A 125 5.75 17.42 -7.91
C VAL A 125 6.26 16.00 -8.11
N THR A 126 5.68 15.04 -7.38
CA THR A 126 6.06 13.63 -7.47
C THR A 126 5.73 13.06 -8.85
N LEU A 127 4.57 13.41 -9.42
CA LEU A 127 4.23 13.03 -10.78
C LEU A 127 5.21 13.64 -11.78
N HIS A 128 5.56 14.92 -11.69
CA HIS A 128 6.54 15.51 -12.59
C HIS A 128 7.90 14.79 -12.53
N ALA A 129 8.41 14.48 -11.34
CA ALA A 129 9.65 13.74 -11.15
C ALA A 129 9.60 12.32 -11.76
N ALA A 130 8.42 11.69 -11.76
CA ALA A 130 8.23 10.35 -12.32
C ALA A 130 8.36 10.30 -13.85
N ALA A 131 8.43 11.44 -14.54
CA ALA A 131 8.61 11.48 -15.99
C ALA A 131 9.89 10.74 -16.45
N ARG A 132 10.92 10.65 -15.59
CA ARG A 132 12.14 9.86 -15.82
C ARG A 132 11.86 8.36 -15.98
N LEU A 133 10.77 7.86 -15.39
CA LEU A 133 10.38 6.45 -15.44
C LEU A 133 9.68 6.06 -16.74
N ARG A 134 9.35 7.03 -17.61
CA ARG A 134 8.71 6.75 -18.90
C ARG A 134 9.54 5.81 -19.77
N GLU A 135 10.87 5.82 -19.63
CA GLU A 135 11.78 4.99 -20.42
C GLU A 135 11.94 3.57 -19.84
N VAL A 136 11.50 3.33 -18.60
CA VAL A 136 11.54 1.98 -18.01
C VAL A 136 10.43 1.13 -18.65
N PRO A 137 10.74 -0.09 -19.14
CA PRO A 137 9.72 -0.92 -19.77
C PRO A 137 8.59 -1.28 -18.80
N VAL A 138 7.35 -1.35 -19.31
CA VAL A 138 6.14 -1.69 -18.52
C VAL A 138 6.33 -2.99 -17.73
N LYS A 139 6.88 -4.02 -18.36
CA LYS A 139 7.16 -5.31 -17.73
C LYS A 139 8.06 -5.15 -16.51
N GLU A 140 9.09 -4.32 -16.59
CA GLU A 140 10.04 -4.12 -15.49
C GLU A 140 9.41 -3.32 -14.35
N LEU A 141 8.57 -2.32 -14.67
CA LEU A 141 7.75 -1.61 -13.66
C LEU A 141 6.81 -2.57 -12.93
N LEU A 142 6.17 -3.50 -13.64
CA LEU A 142 5.32 -4.54 -13.04
C LEU A 142 6.14 -5.52 -12.18
N SER A 143 7.30 -5.97 -12.66
CA SER A 143 8.21 -6.84 -11.88
C SER A 143 8.65 -6.16 -10.58
N LEU A 144 8.94 -4.86 -10.61
CA LEU A 144 9.32 -4.08 -9.42
C LEU A 144 8.18 -3.92 -8.40
N LEU A 145 6.91 -4.02 -8.82
CA LEU A 145 5.77 -4.02 -7.89
C LEU A 145 5.80 -5.21 -6.93
N VAL A 146 6.27 -6.37 -7.40
CA VAL A 146 6.28 -7.62 -6.62
C VAL A 146 7.68 -8.04 -6.14
N HIS A 147 8.72 -7.50 -6.77
CA HIS A 147 10.11 -7.60 -6.35
C HIS A 147 10.75 -6.22 -6.10
N PRO A 148 10.30 -5.45 -5.08
CA PRO A 148 10.99 -4.21 -4.72
C PRO A 148 12.47 -4.47 -4.41
N PRO A 149 13.40 -3.63 -4.89
CA PRO A 149 14.82 -3.78 -4.62
C PRO A 149 15.11 -3.56 -3.14
N GLN A 150 16.28 -3.99 -2.67
CA GLN A 150 16.69 -3.75 -1.29
C GLN A 150 16.86 -2.25 -1.04
N SER A 151 16.36 -1.77 0.10
CA SER A 151 16.48 -0.35 0.47
C SER A 151 17.95 0.05 0.66
N PRO A 152 18.46 1.07 -0.05
CA PRO A 152 19.78 1.63 0.18
C PRO A 152 19.80 2.59 1.39
N VAL A 153 18.62 2.96 1.90
CA VAL A 153 18.45 3.91 3.00
C VAL A 153 17.71 3.27 4.17
N ARG A 154 17.95 3.78 5.39
CA ARG A 154 17.20 3.32 6.57
C ARG A 154 15.81 3.94 6.57
N THR A 155 14.78 3.10 6.49
CA THR A 155 13.36 3.50 6.56
C THR A 155 12.63 2.65 7.60
N ARG A 156 11.41 3.06 7.97
CA ARG A 156 10.52 2.16 8.72
C ARG A 156 10.14 1.00 7.81
N MET A 157 10.01 -0.20 8.38
CA MET A 157 9.61 -1.39 7.62
C MET A 157 8.32 -1.12 6.84
N SER A 158 8.21 -1.66 5.61
CA SER A 158 7.16 -1.42 4.60
C SER A 158 7.23 -0.10 3.84
N VAL A 159 7.82 0.97 4.40
CA VAL A 159 7.79 2.30 3.74
C VAL A 159 8.57 2.27 2.44
N TRP A 160 9.72 1.60 2.41
CA TRP A 160 10.53 1.48 1.20
C TRP A 160 9.76 0.78 0.08
N GLU A 161 9.20 -0.39 0.37
CA GLU A 161 8.48 -1.21 -0.61
C GLU A 161 7.28 -0.45 -1.19
N ARG A 162 6.49 0.20 -0.32
CA ARG A 162 5.34 1.01 -0.71
C ARG A 162 5.76 2.23 -1.54
N THR A 163 6.89 2.85 -1.21
CA THR A 163 7.46 3.97 -1.98
C THR A 163 7.88 3.54 -3.38
N VAL A 164 8.61 2.43 -3.49
CA VAL A 164 8.99 1.82 -4.78
C VAL A 164 7.75 1.51 -5.61
N GLN A 165 6.74 0.88 -5.01
CA GLN A 165 5.50 0.52 -5.70
C GLN A 165 4.77 1.75 -6.23
N ALA A 166 4.68 2.81 -5.44
CA ALA A 166 4.05 4.06 -5.85
C ALA A 166 4.82 4.75 -6.99
N TRP A 167 6.17 4.75 -6.96
CA TRP A 167 6.97 5.21 -8.09
C TRP A 167 6.74 4.38 -9.36
N CYS A 168 6.65 3.06 -9.24
CA CYS A 168 6.37 2.19 -10.38
C CYS A 168 5.00 2.50 -11.00
N CYS A 169 3.96 2.70 -10.18
CA CYS A 169 2.63 3.07 -10.65
C CYS A 169 2.61 4.46 -11.30
N LEU A 170 3.38 5.43 -10.80
CA LEU A 170 3.56 6.73 -11.48
C LEU A 170 4.29 6.58 -12.83
N GLY A 171 5.27 5.67 -12.92
CA GLY A 171 5.92 5.31 -14.19
C GLY A 171 4.94 4.72 -15.20
N LEU A 172 4.08 3.79 -14.77
CA LEU A 172 3.01 3.23 -15.60
C LEU A 172 2.07 4.32 -16.11
N LEU A 173 1.70 5.27 -15.24
CA LEU A 173 0.86 6.41 -15.62
C LEU A 173 1.51 7.27 -16.71
N HIS A 174 2.81 7.59 -16.59
CA HIS A 174 3.54 8.35 -17.62
C HIS A 174 3.63 7.66 -18.97
N ARG A 175 3.53 6.33 -18.98
CA ARG A 175 3.48 5.52 -20.19
C ARG A 175 2.08 5.42 -20.81
N GLY A 176 1.07 6.00 -20.18
CA GLY A 176 -0.32 5.93 -20.63
C GLY A 176 -1.03 4.64 -20.24
N GLU A 177 -0.48 3.85 -19.29
CA GLU A 177 -1.01 2.55 -18.88
C GLU A 177 -2.15 2.68 -17.84
N THR A 178 -3.10 3.57 -18.08
CA THR A 178 -4.21 3.84 -17.15
C THR A 178 -5.16 2.65 -17.00
N GLY A 179 -5.36 1.85 -18.06
CA GLY A 179 -6.10 0.59 -18.00
C GLY A 179 -5.45 -0.42 -17.05
N LEU A 180 -4.13 -0.58 -17.17
CA LEU A 180 -3.34 -1.47 -16.31
C LEU A 180 -3.35 -1.00 -14.84
N LEU A 181 -3.29 0.31 -14.61
CA LEU A 181 -3.45 0.86 -13.25
C LEU A 181 -4.83 0.55 -12.68
N ALA A 182 -5.90 0.69 -13.49
CA ALA A 182 -7.24 0.32 -13.05
C ALA A 182 -7.34 -1.19 -12.73
N ASP A 183 -6.71 -2.05 -13.51
CA ASP A 183 -6.63 -3.48 -13.23
C ASP A 183 -5.95 -3.77 -11.89
N ILE A 184 -4.86 -3.06 -11.57
CA ILE A 184 -4.17 -3.20 -10.28
C ILE A 184 -5.04 -2.68 -9.12
N VAL A 185 -5.77 -1.57 -9.31
CA VAL A 185 -6.70 -1.04 -8.30
C VAL A 185 -7.77 -2.07 -7.91
N PHE A 186 -8.28 -2.82 -8.89
CA PHE A 186 -9.27 -3.87 -8.68
C PHE A 186 -8.67 -5.27 -8.64
N GLY A 187 -7.36 -5.39 -8.50
CA GLY A 187 -6.66 -6.66 -8.31
C GLY A 187 -6.81 -7.20 -6.89
N VAL A 188 -5.88 -8.09 -6.52
CA VAL A 188 -5.79 -8.64 -5.17
C VAL A 188 -5.53 -7.52 -4.15
N GLU A 189 -6.00 -7.66 -2.91
CA GLU A 189 -5.81 -6.63 -1.88
C GLU A 189 -4.35 -6.56 -1.44
N ASP A 190 -3.62 -5.54 -1.91
CA ASP A 190 -2.19 -5.42 -1.69
C ASP A 190 -1.73 -3.96 -1.59
N TRP A 191 -0.48 -3.75 -1.20
CA TRP A 191 0.15 -2.42 -1.24
C TRP A 191 0.29 -1.86 -2.66
N THR A 192 0.33 -2.74 -3.66
CA THR A 192 0.27 -2.34 -5.08
C THR A 192 -1.07 -1.70 -5.44
N THR A 193 -2.17 -2.09 -4.80
CA THR A 193 -3.50 -1.48 -4.99
C THR A 193 -3.51 0.00 -4.63
N GLU A 194 -3.07 0.34 -3.42
CA GLU A 194 -3.01 1.73 -2.93
C GLU A 194 -1.99 2.57 -3.71
N ALA A 195 -0.88 1.98 -4.16
CA ALA A 195 0.08 2.63 -5.04
C ALA A 195 -0.54 3.01 -6.40
N ALA A 196 -1.34 2.11 -6.99
CA ALA A 196 -2.06 2.39 -8.24
C ALA A 196 -3.15 3.45 -8.05
N VAL A 197 -3.91 3.39 -6.94
CA VAL A 197 -4.86 4.45 -6.58
C VAL A 197 -4.14 5.79 -6.45
N TYR A 198 -3.01 5.84 -5.75
CA TYR A 198 -2.23 7.07 -5.60
C TYR A 198 -1.80 7.66 -6.95
N ALA A 199 -1.29 6.83 -7.88
CA ALA A 199 -0.88 7.32 -9.20
C ALA A 199 -2.06 7.97 -9.95
N LEU A 200 -3.24 7.33 -9.94
CA LEU A 200 -4.45 7.89 -10.56
C LEU A 200 -4.92 9.17 -9.85
N VAL A 201 -4.86 9.23 -8.51
CA VAL A 201 -5.16 10.45 -7.77
C VAL A 201 -4.19 11.57 -8.17
N ALA A 202 -2.90 11.27 -8.31
CA ALA A 202 -1.91 12.24 -8.74
C ALA A 202 -2.21 12.83 -10.13
N SER A 203 -2.72 12.02 -11.07
CA SER A 203 -3.14 12.53 -12.39
C SER A 203 -4.31 13.51 -12.28
N ALA A 204 -5.31 13.24 -11.43
CA ALA A 204 -6.45 14.12 -11.20
C ALA A 204 -6.07 15.46 -10.53
N TRP A 205 -4.98 15.48 -9.76
CA TRP A 205 -4.43 16.74 -9.23
C TRP A 205 -3.81 17.61 -10.33
N THR A 206 -3.25 17.01 -11.37
CA THR A 206 -2.57 17.73 -12.46
C THR A 206 -3.44 18.02 -13.68
N ASP A 207 -4.44 17.18 -13.95
CA ASP A 207 -5.31 17.27 -15.11
C ASP A 207 -6.79 17.25 -14.70
N PRO A 208 -7.50 18.39 -14.78
CA PRO A 208 -8.92 18.47 -14.48
C PRO A 208 -9.79 17.49 -15.30
N ALA A 209 -9.39 17.13 -16.52
CA ALA A 209 -10.16 16.21 -17.36
C ALA A 209 -10.22 14.78 -16.78
N GLN A 210 -9.25 14.39 -15.95
CA GLN A 210 -9.20 13.06 -15.34
C GLN A 210 -10.04 12.95 -14.06
N ARG A 211 -10.39 14.08 -13.44
CA ARG A 211 -10.93 14.11 -12.07
C ARG A 211 -12.19 13.29 -11.90
N ALA A 212 -13.16 13.44 -12.82
CA ALA A 212 -14.42 12.73 -12.72
C ALA A 212 -14.23 11.20 -12.79
N GLY A 213 -13.39 10.72 -13.72
CA GLY A 213 -13.10 9.29 -13.88
C GLY A 213 -12.34 8.72 -12.69
N VAL A 214 -11.32 9.43 -12.21
CA VAL A 214 -10.54 9.04 -11.03
C VAL A 214 -11.41 9.05 -9.77
N ALA A 215 -12.25 10.06 -9.57
CA ALA A 215 -13.16 10.14 -8.43
C ALA A 215 -14.14 8.96 -8.42
N ALA A 216 -14.71 8.58 -9.57
CA ALA A 216 -15.60 7.42 -9.67
C ALA A 216 -14.86 6.11 -9.32
N LEU A 217 -13.65 5.93 -9.84
CA LEU A 217 -12.82 4.75 -9.58
C LEU A 217 -12.41 4.64 -8.09
N VAL A 218 -12.00 5.75 -7.48
CA VAL A 218 -11.66 5.81 -6.05
C VAL A 218 -12.89 5.53 -5.19
N ALA A 219 -14.05 6.11 -5.54
CA ALA A 219 -15.30 5.88 -4.81
C ALA A 219 -15.68 4.39 -4.81
N GLU A 220 -15.68 3.75 -5.98
CA GLU A 220 -15.99 2.33 -6.10
C GLU A 220 -15.00 1.46 -5.32
N ARG A 221 -13.69 1.74 -5.45
CA ARG A 221 -12.68 0.94 -4.75
C ARG A 221 -12.80 1.08 -3.23
N PHE A 222 -13.04 2.30 -2.75
CA PHE A 222 -13.25 2.60 -1.34
C PHE A 222 -14.52 1.91 -0.82
N GLU A 223 -15.64 1.97 -1.55
CA GLU A 223 -16.90 1.32 -1.15
C GLU A 223 -16.74 -0.20 -1.01
N LYS A 224 -16.02 -0.85 -1.93
CA LYS A 224 -15.71 -2.28 -1.84
C LYS A 224 -14.89 -2.60 -0.59
N ALA A 225 -13.89 -1.78 -0.26
CA ALA A 225 -13.10 -1.95 0.96
C ALA A 225 -13.94 -1.69 2.24
N PHE A 226 -14.73 -0.62 2.24
CA PHE A 226 -15.61 -0.24 3.35
C PHE A 226 -16.63 -1.36 3.67
N THR A 227 -17.20 -1.97 2.62
CA THR A 227 -18.14 -3.09 2.75
C THR A 227 -17.44 -4.36 3.24
N ALA A 228 -16.30 -4.72 2.64
CA ALA A 228 -15.54 -5.91 3.06
C ALA A 228 -15.05 -5.82 4.51
N GLN A 229 -14.78 -4.61 5.02
CA GLN A 229 -14.33 -4.41 6.39
C GLN A 229 -15.38 -4.79 7.44
N GLN A 230 -16.66 -4.91 7.06
CA GLN A 230 -17.75 -5.34 7.94
C GLN A 230 -17.70 -6.84 8.24
N THR A 231 -17.06 -7.64 7.39
CA THR A 231 -17.04 -9.10 7.49
C THR A 231 -15.65 -9.67 7.75
N ARG A 232 -14.58 -8.92 7.43
CA ARG A 232 -13.19 -9.30 7.69
C ARG A 232 -12.26 -8.09 7.77
N PRO A 233 -11.03 -8.23 8.31
CA PRO A 233 -10.02 -7.19 8.20
C PRO A 233 -9.66 -6.85 6.74
N VAL A 234 -9.49 -5.56 6.44
CA VAL A 234 -8.99 -5.03 5.16
C VAL A 234 -7.78 -4.15 5.48
N LEU A 235 -6.56 -4.69 5.33
CA LEU A 235 -5.35 -4.03 5.86
C LEU A 235 -4.87 -2.82 5.05
N ILE A 236 -5.48 -2.56 3.89
CA ILE A 236 -5.25 -1.35 3.08
C ILE A 236 -6.37 -0.31 3.24
N ALA A 237 -7.41 -0.58 4.04
CA ALA A 237 -8.59 0.29 4.14
C ALA A 237 -8.26 1.70 4.63
N THR A 238 -7.44 1.85 5.68
CA THR A 238 -6.97 3.16 6.17
C THR A 238 -6.30 3.96 5.04
N SER A 239 -5.47 3.32 4.24
CA SER A 239 -4.75 3.97 3.14
C SER A 239 -5.68 4.37 2.00
N LEU A 240 -6.67 3.53 1.67
CA LEU A 240 -7.72 3.87 0.71
C LEU A 240 -8.59 5.04 1.21
N ALA A 241 -8.91 5.09 2.50
CA ALA A 241 -9.63 6.21 3.11
C ALA A 241 -8.81 7.51 3.06
N GLN A 242 -7.50 7.45 3.32
CA GLN A 242 -6.60 8.59 3.16
C GLN A 242 -6.59 9.10 1.70
N LEU A 243 -6.48 8.19 0.73
CA LEU A 243 -6.53 8.53 -0.69
C LEU A 243 -7.88 9.13 -1.11
N ALA A 244 -8.99 8.58 -0.63
CA ALA A 244 -10.33 9.13 -0.84
C ALA A 244 -10.44 10.58 -0.31
N CYS A 245 -9.90 10.85 0.88
CA CYS A 245 -9.91 12.20 1.46
C CYS A 245 -9.23 13.25 0.56
N VAL A 246 -8.16 12.85 -0.13
CA VAL A 246 -7.33 13.75 -0.96
C VAL A 246 -7.65 13.66 -2.46
N THR A 247 -8.68 12.91 -2.86
CA THR A 247 -9.07 12.77 -4.27
C THR A 247 -9.87 14.00 -4.74
N PRO A 248 -9.42 14.70 -5.81
CA PRO A 248 -10.18 15.79 -6.41
C PRO A 248 -11.56 15.34 -6.89
N ASP A 249 -12.56 16.22 -6.78
CA ASP A 249 -13.95 16.02 -7.22
C ASP A 249 -14.67 14.78 -6.64
N LEU A 250 -14.07 14.09 -5.66
CA LEU A 250 -14.75 13.03 -4.92
C LEU A 250 -15.95 13.62 -4.15
N SER A 251 -17.07 12.89 -4.18
CA SER A 251 -18.32 13.31 -3.53
C SER A 251 -18.11 13.58 -2.03
N ALA A 252 -18.85 14.54 -1.49
CA ALA A 252 -18.82 14.85 -0.06
C ALA A 252 -19.19 13.63 0.80
N ALA A 253 -20.21 12.86 0.38
CA ALA A 253 -20.66 11.66 1.09
C ALA A 253 -19.55 10.60 1.20
N THR A 254 -18.83 10.31 0.12
CA THR A 254 -17.70 9.37 0.13
C THR A 254 -16.55 9.89 0.99
N ARG A 255 -16.22 11.19 0.89
CA ARG A 255 -15.17 11.82 1.69
C ARG A 255 -15.48 11.77 3.19
N ASP A 256 -16.74 12.01 3.57
CA ASP A 256 -17.15 11.97 4.97
C ASP A 256 -17.17 10.54 5.51
N ALA A 257 -17.55 9.55 4.70
CA ALA A 257 -17.40 8.14 5.07
C ALA A 257 -15.93 7.75 5.29
N ALA A 258 -15.02 8.19 4.42
CA ALA A 258 -13.58 7.98 4.58
C ALA A 258 -13.04 8.63 5.85
N ARG A 259 -13.44 9.88 6.15
CA ARG A 259 -13.07 10.57 7.40
C ARG A 259 -13.55 9.85 8.65
N ARG A 260 -14.78 9.32 8.64
CA ARG A 260 -15.30 8.51 9.76
C ARG A 260 -14.47 7.25 9.98
N MET A 261 -14.15 6.51 8.91
CA MET A 261 -13.27 5.34 9.00
C MET A 261 -11.91 5.71 9.62
N LEU A 262 -11.31 6.83 9.20
CA LEU A 262 -10.03 7.28 9.75
C LEU A 262 -10.12 7.66 11.23
N ALA A 263 -11.23 8.27 11.67
CA ALA A 263 -11.45 8.60 13.07
C ALA A 263 -11.61 7.35 13.95
N GLU A 264 -12.32 6.33 13.46
CA GLU A 264 -12.52 5.05 14.16
C GLU A 264 -11.23 4.25 14.29
N ASP A 265 -10.36 4.32 13.27
CA ASP A 265 -9.05 3.65 13.24
C ASP A 265 -8.01 4.29 14.19
N VAL A 266 -8.21 5.56 14.58
CA VAL A 266 -7.41 6.25 15.61
C VAL A 266 -7.88 5.90 17.02
N LEU A 267 -9.15 5.54 17.20
CA LEU A 267 -9.61 5.03 18.48
C LEU A 267 -8.98 3.64 18.70
N PRO A 268 -8.24 3.40 19.80
CA PRO A 268 -7.74 2.07 20.07
C PRO A 268 -8.95 1.13 20.10
N SER A 269 -8.90 0.08 19.29
CA SER A 269 -9.82 -1.05 19.36
C SER A 269 -9.71 -1.60 20.77
N ALA A 270 -10.56 -1.09 21.66
CA ALA A 270 -10.64 -1.49 23.05
C ALA A 270 -11.30 -2.87 23.11
N GLN A 271 -10.59 -3.89 22.64
CA GLN A 271 -10.74 -5.18 23.26
C GLN A 271 -10.00 -5.09 24.60
N PRO A 272 -10.69 -5.18 25.75
CA PRO A 272 -10.02 -5.21 27.04
C PRO A 272 -9.15 -6.45 27.05
N GLN A 273 -7.83 -6.28 26.89
CA GLN A 273 -6.91 -7.34 27.27
C GLN A 273 -7.12 -7.58 28.77
N PRO A 274 -7.37 -8.84 29.20
CA PRO A 274 -7.50 -9.12 30.63
C PRO A 274 -6.20 -8.67 31.29
N ARG A 275 -6.29 -7.65 32.13
CA ARG A 275 -5.16 -7.15 32.91
C ARG A 275 -4.66 -8.32 33.76
N ARG A 276 -3.51 -8.88 33.40
CA ARG A 276 -2.78 -9.83 34.25
C ARG A 276 -2.64 -9.16 35.61
N THR A 277 -3.30 -9.74 36.60
CA THR A 277 -3.25 -9.24 37.97
C THR A 277 -1.86 -9.49 38.53
N VAL A 278 -1.46 -8.75 39.57
CA VAL A 278 -0.20 -9.00 40.28
C VAL A 278 -0.10 -10.46 40.76
N TRP A 279 -1.25 -11.09 41.01
CA TRP A 279 -1.38 -12.51 41.36
C TRP A 279 -1.07 -13.50 40.24
N ASP A 280 -1.17 -13.10 38.97
CA ASP A 280 -0.78 -13.93 37.83
C ASP A 280 0.74 -13.94 37.64
N LYS A 281 1.40 -12.79 37.91
CA LYS A 281 2.86 -12.67 37.89
C LYS A 281 3.54 -13.47 39.00
N LEU A 282 2.91 -13.60 40.16
CA LEU A 282 3.45 -14.34 41.30
C LEU A 282 3.29 -15.86 41.16
N ARG A 283 2.47 -16.36 40.23
CA ARG A 283 2.22 -17.80 40.03
C ARG A 283 2.92 -18.41 38.82
N GLY A 284 3.79 -17.67 38.12
CA GLY A 284 4.62 -18.21 37.04
C GLY A 284 3.84 -18.83 35.88
N ARG A 285 2.72 -18.20 35.47
CA ARG A 285 1.99 -18.54 34.23
C ARG A 285 1.91 -17.31 33.30
#